data_AF-A0A359CI31-F1
#
_entry.id   AF-A0A359CI31-F1
#
_cell.length_a   1.000
_cell.length_b   1.000
_cell.length_c   1.000
_cell.angle_alpha   90.00
_cell.angle_beta   90.00
_cell.angle_gamma   90.00
#
_symmetry.space_group_name_H-M   'P 1'
#
loop_
_entity.id
_entity.type
_entity.pdbx_description
1 polymer ?
#
loop_
_entity_poly.entity_id
_entity_poly.type
_entity_poly.pdbx_seq_one_letter_code
_entity_poly.pdbx_strand_id
1 'polypeptide(L)'
;KWLDFLDSHTENNLLQRYGGSWDFLGDWLWPNATAEGMNNDKPETLCLNNCYRVYNLRTAAKIARVIGCTAEAEKWERQAEASAKAIHAAFYDSEDHSYADRSMANLAAALYGNVMPPELRRTVIDRLEKEILVNRNGHIHVGITAGAMLFKVLRDEGRDDLIYAMTSKTDYPGWSFMRDNEATTIWEMWEKDLPGHSLLHSSYLYPGAWYIDGVAGIRRDDAVPGFRKFIVRVPRPEDTALSWAKASFDSPSGTIRSHWTRENGGLRLSLTVPPNTAATVWIPTEEGAAVGEASGFAKEIARKNGYVLFEAPAGKYEFKIE
;
A
#
# COMPACT_ATOMS: atom_id res chain seq x y z
N LYS A 1 -24.50 2.91 12.06
CA LYS A 1 -25.20 3.86 11.15
C LYS A 1 -24.68 3.81 9.72
N TRP A 2 -23.43 4.18 9.41
CA TRP A 2 -22.92 4.10 8.03
C TRP A 2 -22.93 2.67 7.46
N LEU A 3 -22.43 1.68 8.22
CA LEU A 3 -22.49 0.28 7.79
C LEU A 3 -23.93 -0.23 7.66
N ASP A 4 -24.83 0.18 8.55
CA ASP A 4 -26.25 -0.20 8.44
C ASP A 4 -26.90 0.39 7.18
N PHE A 5 -26.49 1.59 6.76
CA PHE A 5 -26.92 2.18 5.48
C PHE A 5 -26.38 1.40 4.27
N LEU A 6 -25.11 0.95 4.29
CA LEU A 6 -24.60 0.10 3.22
C LEU A 6 -25.32 -1.26 3.20
N ASP A 7 -25.64 -1.81 4.38
CA ASP A 7 -26.40 -3.05 4.50
C ASP A 7 -27.83 -2.91 3.94
N SER A 8 -28.47 -1.74 4.07
CA SER A 8 -29.80 -1.51 3.47
C SER A 8 -29.81 -1.47 1.93
N HIS A 9 -28.64 -1.43 1.30
CA HIS A 9 -28.45 -1.48 -0.15
C HIS A 9 -27.73 -2.77 -0.58
N THR A 10 -27.69 -3.79 0.28
CA THR A 10 -27.00 -5.05 0.02
C THR A 10 -28.01 -6.14 -0.34
N GLU A 11 -27.80 -6.79 -1.48
CA GLU A 11 -28.55 -7.97 -1.93
C GLU A 11 -27.59 -9.14 -2.12
N ASN A 12 -27.94 -10.32 -1.60
CA ASN A 12 -27.10 -11.53 -1.69
C ASN A 12 -25.64 -11.30 -1.23
N ASN A 13 -25.46 -10.50 -0.18
CA ASN A 13 -24.16 -10.08 0.38
C ASN A 13 -23.31 -9.18 -0.53
N LEU A 14 -23.86 -8.68 -1.64
CA LEU A 14 -23.25 -7.69 -2.52
C LEU A 14 -23.97 -6.35 -2.38
N LEU A 15 -23.21 -5.31 -2.04
CA LEU A 15 -23.65 -3.93 -2.12
C LEU A 15 -24.05 -3.63 -3.56
N GLN A 16 -25.28 -3.19 -3.76
CA GLN A 16 -25.80 -2.76 -5.04
C GLN A 16 -25.54 -1.27 -5.25
N ARG A 17 -25.59 -0.84 -6.51
CA ARG A 17 -25.57 0.59 -6.82
C ARG A 17 -26.74 1.29 -6.13
N TYR A 18 -26.48 2.45 -5.55
CA TYR A 18 -27.48 3.28 -4.90
C TYR A 18 -27.21 4.76 -5.19
N GLY A 19 -28.21 5.61 -4.94
CA GLY A 19 -28.10 7.05 -5.16
C GLY A 19 -28.16 7.45 -6.63
N GLY A 20 -27.70 8.68 -6.91
CA GLY A 20 -27.56 9.22 -8.25
C GLY A 20 -26.29 8.77 -8.95
N SER A 21 -26.05 9.30 -10.15
CA SER A 21 -24.90 8.90 -10.96
C SER A 21 -23.58 8.98 -10.19
N TRP A 22 -23.38 10.00 -9.35
CA TRP A 22 -22.11 10.29 -8.68
C TRP A 22 -21.91 9.60 -7.33
N ASP A 23 -22.86 8.78 -6.87
CA ASP A 23 -22.83 8.19 -5.52
C ASP A 23 -22.11 6.83 -5.46
N PHE A 24 -21.69 6.29 -6.61
CA PHE A 24 -21.13 4.93 -6.73
C PHE A 24 -20.03 4.83 -7.83
N LEU A 25 -18.94 5.58 -7.67
CA LEU A 25 -17.99 5.90 -8.76
C LEU A 25 -16.98 4.81 -9.15
N GLY A 26 -16.62 3.89 -8.26
CA GLY A 26 -15.58 2.90 -8.56
C GLY A 26 -14.16 3.51 -8.58
N ASP A 27 -13.36 3.16 -9.59
CA ASP A 27 -12.01 3.71 -9.77
C ASP A 27 -12.03 4.99 -10.63
N TRP A 28 -12.03 6.16 -9.99
CA TRP A 28 -12.16 7.44 -10.67
C TRP A 28 -10.84 7.88 -11.33
N LEU A 29 -10.84 8.20 -12.64
CA LEU A 29 -9.72 8.80 -13.39
C LEU A 29 -8.42 7.98 -13.43
N TRP A 30 -8.50 6.75 -13.95
CA TRP A 30 -7.31 6.02 -14.38
C TRP A 30 -6.69 6.65 -15.65
N PRO A 31 -5.42 6.33 -16.01
CA PRO A 31 -4.79 6.86 -17.22
C PRO A 31 -5.60 6.60 -18.51
N ASN A 32 -5.79 7.63 -19.34
CA ASN A 32 -6.63 7.62 -20.54
C ASN A 32 -8.12 7.34 -20.25
N ALA A 33 -8.59 7.63 -19.03
CA ALA A 33 -10.00 7.53 -18.72
C ALA A 33 -10.83 8.38 -19.70
N THR A 34 -11.80 7.73 -20.35
CA THR A 34 -12.86 8.41 -21.09
C THR A 34 -14.01 8.75 -20.15
N ALA A 35 -15.16 9.21 -20.65
CA ALA A 35 -16.37 9.38 -19.83
C ALA A 35 -16.71 8.12 -19.02
N GLU A 36 -16.38 6.91 -19.52
CA GLU A 36 -16.54 5.66 -18.78
C GLU A 36 -15.58 5.50 -17.59
N GLY A 37 -14.38 6.09 -17.66
CA GLY A 37 -13.42 6.11 -16.55
C GLY A 37 -13.55 7.28 -15.59
N MET A 38 -14.48 8.16 -15.89
CA MET A 38 -15.08 9.04 -14.92
C MET A 38 -16.14 8.22 -14.16
N ASN A 39 -17.18 7.73 -14.80
CA ASN A 39 -18.24 7.02 -14.09
C ASN A 39 -18.89 5.98 -15.00
N ASN A 40 -18.84 4.71 -14.60
CA ASN A 40 -19.51 3.65 -15.33
C ASN A 40 -20.47 2.86 -14.45
N ASP A 41 -21.41 2.19 -15.10
CA ASP A 41 -22.35 1.26 -14.49
C ASP A 41 -22.05 -0.17 -14.96
N LYS A 42 -20.79 -0.58 -14.76
CA LYS A 42 -20.30 -1.88 -15.21
C LYS A 42 -19.92 -2.78 -14.02
N PRO A 43 -19.87 -4.11 -14.20
CA PRO A 43 -19.56 -5.06 -13.12
C PRO A 43 -18.26 -4.77 -12.35
N GLU A 44 -17.25 -4.21 -13.00
CA GLU A 44 -15.98 -3.78 -12.38
C GLU A 44 -16.16 -2.76 -11.25
N THR A 45 -17.09 -1.81 -11.39
CA THR A 45 -17.38 -0.80 -10.37
C THR A 45 -18.07 -1.45 -9.17
N LEU A 46 -18.96 -2.41 -9.43
CA LEU A 46 -19.61 -3.20 -8.39
C LEU A 46 -18.58 -4.04 -7.61
N CYS A 47 -17.67 -4.71 -8.31
CA CYS A 47 -16.58 -5.50 -7.72
C CYS A 47 -15.70 -4.64 -6.81
N LEU A 48 -15.20 -3.51 -7.32
CA LEU A 48 -14.31 -2.60 -6.57
C LEU A 48 -14.97 -2.07 -5.29
N ASN A 49 -16.20 -1.55 -5.41
CA ASN A 49 -16.91 -0.99 -4.25
C ASN A 49 -17.24 -2.06 -3.21
N ASN A 50 -17.56 -3.29 -3.64
CA ASN A 50 -17.78 -4.40 -2.72
C ASN A 50 -16.49 -4.85 -2.01
N CYS A 51 -15.35 -4.87 -2.70
CA CYS A 51 -14.06 -5.11 -2.08
C CYS A 51 -13.75 -4.07 -0.99
N TYR A 52 -14.03 -2.79 -1.27
CA TYR A 52 -13.88 -1.72 -0.29
C TYR A 52 -14.86 -1.86 0.90
N ARG A 53 -16.09 -2.34 0.66
CA ARG A 53 -17.04 -2.65 1.75
C ARG A 53 -16.52 -3.75 2.68
N VAL A 54 -15.89 -4.81 2.14
CA VAL A 54 -15.26 -5.86 2.97
C VAL A 54 -14.15 -5.26 3.84
N TYR A 55 -13.32 -4.37 3.29
CA TYR A 55 -12.32 -3.64 4.07
C TYR A 55 -12.96 -2.80 5.19
N ASN A 56 -14.06 -2.10 4.92
CA ASN A 56 -14.77 -1.29 5.91
C ASN A 56 -15.36 -2.15 7.04
N LEU A 57 -15.97 -3.29 6.73
CA LEU A 57 -16.49 -4.23 7.72
C LEU A 57 -15.39 -4.78 8.62
N ARG A 58 -14.26 -5.23 8.04
CA ARG A 58 -13.10 -5.74 8.81
C ARG A 58 -12.46 -4.65 9.65
N THR A 59 -12.41 -3.42 9.15
CA THR A 59 -11.90 -2.27 9.91
C THR A 59 -12.80 -1.94 11.09
N ALA A 60 -14.12 -1.92 10.88
CA ALA A 60 -15.08 -1.71 11.96
C ALA A 60 -15.02 -2.83 13.00
N ALA A 61 -14.86 -4.09 12.58
CA ALA A 61 -14.66 -5.21 13.49
C ALA A 61 -13.39 -5.04 14.35
N LYS A 62 -12.27 -4.59 13.75
CA LYS A 62 -11.04 -4.27 14.48
C LYS A 62 -11.28 -3.15 15.51
N ILE A 63 -11.93 -2.05 15.11
CA ILE A 63 -12.24 -0.94 16.01
C ILE A 63 -13.13 -1.41 17.16
N ALA A 64 -14.19 -2.16 16.86
CA ALA A 64 -15.13 -2.69 17.85
C ALA A 64 -14.43 -3.56 18.90
N ARG A 65 -13.50 -4.43 18.50
CA ARG A 65 -12.67 -5.20 19.45
C ARG A 65 -11.85 -4.31 20.37
N VAL A 66 -11.24 -3.24 19.83
CA VAL A 66 -10.42 -2.30 20.62
C VAL A 66 -11.26 -1.57 21.68
N ILE A 67 -12.52 -1.23 21.38
CA ILE A 67 -13.41 -0.52 22.31
C ILE A 67 -14.30 -1.44 23.16
N GLY A 68 -14.13 -2.77 23.06
CA GLY A 68 -14.88 -3.76 23.86
C GLY A 68 -16.27 -4.15 23.32
N CYS A 69 -16.62 -3.76 22.09
CA CYS A 69 -17.87 -4.13 21.42
C CYS A 69 -17.75 -5.46 20.66
N THR A 70 -17.53 -6.56 21.38
CA THR A 70 -17.20 -7.87 20.78
C THR A 70 -18.34 -8.43 19.91
N ALA A 71 -19.61 -8.23 20.29
CA ALA A 71 -20.75 -8.75 19.54
C ALA A 71 -20.86 -8.12 18.14
N GLU A 72 -20.70 -6.80 18.05
CA GLU A 72 -20.66 -6.06 16.79
C GLU A 72 -19.45 -6.48 15.95
N ALA A 73 -18.29 -6.67 16.59
CA ALA A 73 -17.10 -7.14 15.90
C ALA A 73 -17.31 -8.49 15.22
N GLU A 74 -17.90 -9.45 15.93
CA GLU A 74 -18.21 -10.78 15.37
C GLU A 74 -19.28 -10.70 14.27
N LYS A 75 -20.30 -9.85 14.43
CA LYS A 75 -21.31 -9.61 13.39
C LYS A 75 -20.65 -9.12 12.10
N TRP A 76 -19.82 -8.07 12.18
CA TRP A 76 -19.16 -7.48 11.02
C TRP A 76 -18.12 -8.40 10.40
N GLU A 77 -17.42 -9.22 11.19
CA GLU A 77 -16.50 -10.24 10.66
C GLU A 77 -17.25 -11.29 9.85
N ARG A 78 -18.39 -11.80 10.35
CA ARG A 78 -19.24 -12.75 9.60
C ARG A 78 -19.78 -12.14 8.31
N GLN A 79 -20.22 -10.89 8.36
CA GLN A 79 -20.67 -10.17 7.16
C GLN A 79 -19.54 -9.97 6.15
N ALA A 80 -18.33 -9.61 6.61
CA ALA A 80 -17.18 -9.46 5.74
C ALA A 80 -16.83 -10.77 5.03
N GLU A 81 -16.87 -11.89 5.75
CA GLU A 81 -16.60 -13.21 5.19
C GLU A 81 -17.67 -13.64 4.18
N ALA A 82 -18.94 -13.41 4.48
CA ALA A 82 -20.04 -13.70 3.55
C ALA A 82 -19.92 -12.88 2.25
N SER A 83 -19.60 -11.59 2.38
CA SER A 83 -19.39 -10.71 1.24
C SER A 83 -18.14 -11.07 0.45
N ALA A 84 -17.02 -11.42 1.10
CA ALA A 84 -15.81 -11.88 0.43
C ALA A 84 -16.11 -13.10 -0.48
N LYS A 85 -16.83 -14.09 0.06
CA LYS A 85 -17.25 -15.28 -0.71
C LYS A 85 -18.17 -14.92 -1.88
N ALA A 86 -19.13 -14.03 -1.68
CA ALA A 86 -20.03 -13.58 -2.73
C ALA A 86 -19.28 -12.84 -3.85
N ILE A 87 -18.33 -11.97 -3.50
CA ILE A 87 -17.48 -11.26 -4.46
C ILE A 87 -16.62 -12.25 -5.25
N HIS A 88 -15.96 -13.17 -4.57
CA HIS A 88 -15.13 -14.18 -5.23
C HIS A 88 -15.95 -15.04 -6.19
N ALA A 89 -17.13 -15.52 -5.77
CA ALA A 89 -18.00 -16.30 -6.63
C ALA A 89 -18.53 -15.51 -7.85
N ALA A 90 -18.79 -14.22 -7.70
CA ALA A 90 -19.36 -13.39 -8.76
C ALA A 90 -18.32 -12.86 -9.76
N PHE A 91 -17.10 -12.55 -9.31
CA PHE A 91 -16.15 -11.77 -10.09
C PHE A 91 -14.80 -12.44 -10.33
N TYR A 92 -14.48 -13.56 -9.68
CA TYR A 92 -13.18 -14.21 -9.89
C TYR A 92 -13.13 -14.91 -11.25
N ASP A 93 -12.06 -14.62 -12.00
CA ASP A 93 -11.70 -15.30 -13.24
C ASP A 93 -10.63 -16.35 -12.93
N SER A 94 -11.01 -17.63 -12.97
CA SER A 94 -10.09 -18.73 -12.68
C SER A 94 -9.07 -19.01 -13.78
N GLU A 95 -9.31 -18.55 -15.02
CA GLU A 95 -8.38 -18.76 -16.13
C GLU A 95 -7.24 -17.72 -16.11
N ASP A 96 -7.54 -16.47 -15.72
CA ASP A 96 -6.56 -15.39 -15.62
C ASP A 96 -6.04 -15.15 -14.19
N HIS A 97 -6.69 -15.76 -13.18
CA HIS A 97 -6.45 -15.51 -11.76
C HIS A 97 -6.64 -14.04 -11.36
N SER A 98 -7.68 -13.41 -11.89
CA SER A 98 -8.00 -12.00 -11.68
C SER A 98 -9.47 -11.79 -11.33
N TYR A 99 -9.92 -10.53 -11.35
CA TYR A 99 -11.28 -10.16 -10.95
C TYR A 99 -11.91 -9.21 -11.97
N ALA A 100 -13.20 -9.40 -12.23
CA ALA A 100 -14.03 -8.58 -13.10
C ALA A 100 -13.37 -8.31 -14.46
N ASP A 101 -12.94 -7.07 -14.71
CA ASP A 101 -12.33 -6.62 -15.97
C ASP A 101 -10.83 -6.93 -16.09
N ARG A 102 -10.28 -7.73 -15.15
CA ARG A 102 -8.86 -8.12 -15.08
C ARG A 102 -7.89 -6.94 -14.89
N SER A 103 -8.42 -5.75 -14.58
CA SER A 103 -7.63 -4.54 -14.44
C SER A 103 -6.74 -4.57 -13.20
N MET A 104 -5.69 -3.74 -13.23
CA MET A 104 -4.88 -3.46 -12.05
C MET A 104 -5.75 -2.95 -10.88
N ALA A 105 -6.82 -2.22 -11.17
CA ALA A 105 -7.74 -1.68 -10.18
C ALA A 105 -8.49 -2.80 -9.43
N ASN A 106 -9.12 -3.74 -10.15
CA ASN A 106 -9.86 -4.84 -9.52
C ASN A 106 -8.96 -5.89 -8.88
N LEU A 107 -7.77 -6.14 -9.44
CA LEU A 107 -6.74 -6.96 -8.77
C LEU A 107 -6.34 -6.34 -7.43
N ALA A 108 -6.06 -5.04 -7.41
CA ALA A 108 -5.71 -4.31 -6.19
C ALA A 108 -6.88 -4.30 -5.19
N ALA A 109 -8.10 -4.02 -5.64
CA ALA A 109 -9.29 -4.00 -4.80
C ALA A 109 -9.54 -5.37 -4.15
N ALA A 110 -9.47 -6.46 -4.92
CA ALA A 110 -9.65 -7.81 -4.40
C ALA A 110 -8.61 -8.19 -3.35
N LEU A 111 -7.34 -7.84 -3.57
CA LEU A 111 -6.25 -8.06 -2.61
C LEU A 111 -6.40 -7.21 -1.36
N TYR A 112 -6.84 -5.96 -1.52
CA TYR A 112 -7.09 -4.99 -0.45
C TYR A 112 -8.24 -5.42 0.45
N GLY A 113 -9.34 -5.85 -0.18
CA GLY A 113 -10.49 -6.44 0.49
C GLY A 113 -10.24 -7.87 0.96
N ASN A 114 -9.12 -8.51 0.57
CA ASN A 114 -8.79 -9.92 0.80
C ASN A 114 -10.01 -10.84 0.62
N VAL A 115 -10.56 -10.83 -0.60
CA VAL A 115 -11.82 -11.52 -0.95
C VAL A 115 -11.59 -12.93 -1.50
N MET A 116 -10.35 -13.29 -1.83
CA MET A 116 -9.97 -14.63 -2.26
C MET A 116 -9.82 -15.61 -1.09
N PRO A 117 -9.96 -16.92 -1.36
CA PRO A 117 -9.38 -17.96 -0.53
C PRO A 117 -7.87 -17.71 -0.27
N PRO A 118 -7.37 -17.94 0.96
CA PRO A 118 -5.98 -17.63 1.33
C PRO A 118 -4.93 -18.24 0.39
N GLU A 119 -5.17 -19.45 -0.11
CA GLU A 119 -4.29 -20.17 -1.02
C GLU A 119 -4.11 -19.48 -2.38
N LEU A 120 -5.09 -18.69 -2.82
CA LEU A 120 -5.03 -17.97 -4.09
C LEU A 120 -4.35 -16.60 -3.96
N ARG A 121 -4.14 -16.09 -2.74
CA ARG A 121 -3.62 -14.73 -2.53
C ARG A 121 -2.29 -14.53 -3.25
N ARG A 122 -1.36 -15.49 -3.13
CA ARG A 122 -0.06 -15.38 -3.80
C ARG A 122 -0.20 -15.37 -5.32
N THR A 123 -1.03 -16.24 -5.88
CA THR A 123 -1.31 -16.29 -7.32
C THR A 123 -1.87 -14.97 -7.84
N VAL A 124 -2.78 -14.33 -7.09
CA VAL A 124 -3.35 -13.03 -7.47
C VAL A 124 -2.31 -11.91 -7.36
N ILE A 125 -1.39 -11.95 -6.38
CA ILE A 125 -0.25 -11.03 -6.30
C ILE A 125 0.68 -11.21 -7.52
N ASP A 126 1.01 -12.44 -7.88
CA ASP A 126 1.86 -12.73 -9.04
C ASP A 126 1.17 -12.29 -10.35
N ARG A 127 -0.15 -12.39 -10.44
CA ARG A 127 -0.92 -11.85 -11.57
C ARG A 127 -0.91 -10.33 -11.63
N LEU A 128 -1.02 -9.65 -10.49
CA LEU A 128 -0.88 -8.19 -10.37
C LEU A 128 0.53 -7.73 -10.75
N GLU A 129 1.56 -8.44 -10.32
CA GLU A 129 2.94 -8.21 -10.73
C GLU A 129 3.10 -8.31 -12.25
N LYS A 130 2.55 -9.35 -12.88
CA LYS A 130 2.54 -9.49 -14.34
C LYS A 130 1.80 -8.33 -15.02
N GLU A 131 0.68 -7.88 -14.45
CA GLU A 131 -0.04 -6.71 -14.97
C GLU A 131 0.85 -5.47 -14.97
N ILE A 132 1.52 -5.19 -13.85
CA ILE A 132 2.39 -4.02 -13.68
C ILE A 132 3.60 -4.12 -14.61
N LEU A 133 4.40 -5.18 -14.49
CA LEU A 133 5.71 -5.26 -15.12
C LEU A 133 5.65 -5.62 -16.61
N VAL A 134 4.72 -6.50 -17.00
CA VAL A 134 4.67 -7.03 -18.37
C VAL A 134 3.63 -6.29 -19.20
N ASN A 135 2.37 -6.26 -18.73
CA ASN A 135 1.28 -5.72 -19.54
C ASN A 135 1.28 -4.18 -19.59
N ARG A 136 1.73 -3.53 -18.50
CA ARG A 136 1.86 -2.06 -18.42
C ARG A 136 3.28 -1.56 -18.54
N ASN A 137 4.26 -2.45 -18.73
CA ASN A 137 5.67 -2.09 -18.86
C ASN A 137 6.16 -1.17 -17.72
N GLY A 138 5.77 -1.52 -16.49
CA GLY A 138 6.06 -0.78 -15.27
C GLY A 138 5.20 0.46 -15.04
N HIS A 139 4.24 0.83 -15.90
CA HIS A 139 3.42 2.02 -15.68
C HIS A 139 2.24 1.77 -14.72
N ILE A 140 1.87 2.82 -13.99
CA ILE A 140 0.64 2.87 -13.21
C ILE A 140 -0.58 2.81 -14.15
N HIS A 141 -1.62 2.06 -13.79
CA HIS A 141 -2.87 2.01 -14.54
C HIS A 141 -4.09 1.85 -13.61
N VAL A 142 -4.22 2.80 -12.69
CA VAL A 142 -5.30 2.91 -11.72
C VAL A 142 -5.64 4.38 -11.50
N GLY A 143 -6.87 4.65 -11.09
CA GLY A 143 -7.39 5.95 -10.72
C GLY A 143 -7.13 6.31 -9.25
N ILE A 144 -7.95 7.22 -8.72
CA ILE A 144 -7.85 7.77 -7.37
C ILE A 144 -8.01 6.70 -6.30
N THR A 145 -9.09 5.94 -6.37
CA THR A 145 -9.48 5.04 -5.27
C THR A 145 -8.70 3.74 -5.33
N ALA A 146 -8.57 3.10 -6.49
CA ALA A 146 -7.82 1.87 -6.62
C ALA A 146 -6.31 2.11 -6.48
N GLY A 147 -5.82 3.31 -6.82
CA GLY A 147 -4.43 3.70 -6.56
C GLY A 147 -4.07 3.68 -5.08
N ALA A 148 -4.94 4.21 -4.22
CA ALA A 148 -4.75 4.12 -2.77
C ALA A 148 -4.76 2.66 -2.26
N MET A 149 -5.65 1.82 -2.82
CA MET A 149 -5.71 0.39 -2.48
C MET A 149 -4.45 -0.35 -2.94
N LEU A 150 -4.02 -0.14 -4.18
CA LEU A 150 -2.84 -0.74 -4.79
C LEU A 150 -1.59 -0.44 -3.97
N PHE A 151 -1.31 0.83 -3.70
CA PHE A 151 -0.13 1.22 -2.94
C PHE A 151 -0.18 0.71 -1.51
N LYS A 152 -1.35 0.64 -0.89
CA LYS A 152 -1.48 0.00 0.42
C LYS A 152 -1.16 -1.50 0.37
N VAL A 153 -1.73 -2.24 -0.60
CA VAL A 153 -1.45 -3.68 -0.78
C VAL A 153 0.05 -3.91 -1.00
N LEU A 154 0.66 -3.21 -1.95
CA LEU A 154 2.08 -3.42 -2.28
C LEU A 154 2.99 -3.09 -1.08
N ARG A 155 2.69 -2.06 -0.30
CA ARG A 155 3.46 -1.73 0.92
C ARG A 155 3.30 -2.80 2.01
N ASP A 156 2.09 -3.32 2.19
CA ASP A 156 1.80 -4.39 3.17
C ASP A 156 2.49 -5.71 2.75
N GLU A 157 2.50 -6.03 1.46
CA GLU A 157 3.18 -7.21 0.87
C GLU A 157 4.70 -7.02 0.74
N GLY A 158 5.23 -5.83 1.03
CA GLY A 158 6.66 -5.53 0.92
C GLY A 158 7.20 -5.46 -0.51
N ARG A 159 6.34 -5.18 -1.49
CA ARG A 159 6.67 -5.04 -2.92
C ARG A 159 7.14 -3.62 -3.26
N ASP A 160 8.21 -3.20 -2.61
CA ASP A 160 8.85 -1.90 -2.87
C ASP A 160 9.36 -1.82 -4.33
N ASP A 161 9.74 -2.97 -4.91
CA ASP A 161 10.13 -3.15 -6.32
C ASP A 161 9.03 -2.72 -7.30
N LEU A 162 7.79 -3.14 -7.07
CA LEU A 162 6.67 -2.80 -7.94
C LEU A 162 6.25 -1.34 -7.80
N ILE A 163 6.30 -0.80 -6.58
CA ILE A 163 6.03 0.62 -6.34
C ILE A 163 7.12 1.48 -7.01
N TYR A 164 8.38 1.09 -6.85
CA TYR A 164 9.50 1.76 -7.49
C TYR A 164 9.35 1.73 -9.02
N ALA A 165 9.06 0.57 -9.61
CA ALA A 165 8.85 0.43 -11.05
C ALA A 165 7.85 1.44 -11.61
N MET A 166 6.71 1.64 -10.94
CA MET A 166 5.68 2.61 -11.32
C MET A 166 6.08 4.06 -11.07
N THR A 167 6.65 4.35 -9.91
CA THR A 167 6.96 5.73 -9.52
C THR A 167 8.22 6.28 -10.20
N SER A 168 9.11 5.41 -10.69
CA SER A 168 10.33 5.79 -11.41
C SER A 168 10.12 6.02 -12.91
N LYS A 169 8.91 5.81 -13.43
CA LYS A 169 8.60 6.08 -14.84
C LYS A 169 8.73 7.59 -15.14
N THR A 170 9.34 7.88 -16.29
CA THR A 170 9.59 9.25 -16.77
C THR A 170 8.58 9.69 -17.83
N ASP A 171 7.99 8.73 -18.52
CA ASP A 171 6.97 8.88 -19.56
C ASP A 171 5.54 8.77 -18.98
N TYR A 172 4.56 9.06 -19.84
CA TYR A 172 3.14 8.99 -19.49
C TYR A 172 2.68 7.52 -19.35
N PRO A 173 1.82 7.19 -18.37
CA PRO A 173 1.40 8.03 -17.23
C PRO A 173 2.43 7.97 -16.10
N GLY A 174 2.66 9.10 -15.42
CA GLY A 174 3.58 9.12 -14.26
C GLY A 174 3.74 10.49 -13.61
N TRP A 175 4.26 10.49 -12.38
CA TRP A 175 4.54 11.73 -11.64
C TRP A 175 5.66 12.56 -12.29
N SER A 176 6.66 11.91 -12.88
CA SER A 176 7.68 12.61 -13.66
C SER A 176 7.09 13.29 -14.89
N PHE A 177 6.10 12.68 -15.56
CA PHE A 177 5.40 13.31 -16.67
C PHE A 177 4.69 14.59 -16.23
N MET A 178 4.03 14.60 -15.07
CA MET A 178 3.44 15.83 -14.51
C MET A 178 4.53 16.90 -14.28
N ARG A 179 5.65 16.54 -13.62
CA ARG A 179 6.77 17.44 -13.36
C ARG A 179 7.37 18.01 -14.65
N ASP A 180 7.60 17.16 -15.65
CA ASP A 180 8.20 17.54 -16.94
C ASP A 180 7.26 18.44 -17.76
N ASN A 181 5.97 18.47 -17.40
CA ASN A 181 4.96 19.39 -17.88
C ASN A 181 4.71 20.58 -16.94
N GLU A 182 5.68 20.91 -16.09
CA GLU A 182 5.71 22.08 -15.19
C GLU A 182 4.71 22.02 -14.02
N ALA A 183 4.21 20.84 -13.67
CA ALA A 183 3.39 20.68 -12.48
C ALA A 183 4.19 20.99 -11.20
N THR A 184 3.68 21.93 -10.42
CA THR A 184 4.17 22.22 -9.05
C THR A 184 3.30 21.57 -7.97
N THR A 185 2.15 21.01 -8.37
CA THR A 185 1.19 20.31 -7.51
C THR A 185 0.61 19.12 -8.28
N ILE A 186 -0.18 18.26 -7.64
CA ILE A 186 -0.74 17.07 -8.29
C ILE A 186 -2.08 17.41 -8.96
N TRP A 187 -2.26 16.95 -10.20
CA TRP A 187 -3.45 17.23 -10.99
C TRP A 187 -4.59 16.26 -10.66
N GLU A 188 -5.82 16.64 -10.99
CA GLU A 188 -7.00 15.79 -10.82
C GLU A 188 -6.97 14.56 -11.74
N MET A 189 -6.44 14.74 -12.95
CA MET A 189 -6.33 13.76 -14.03
C MET A 189 -4.86 13.63 -14.49
N TRP A 190 -4.49 12.49 -15.08
CA TRP A 190 -3.12 12.24 -15.55
C TRP A 190 -2.73 13.13 -16.74
N GLU A 191 -3.71 13.50 -17.55
CA GLU A 191 -3.60 14.35 -18.73
C GLU A 191 -3.56 15.83 -18.34
N LYS A 192 -2.68 16.59 -19.00
CA LYS A 192 -2.58 18.05 -18.82
C LYS A 192 -3.74 18.75 -19.53
N ASP A 193 -4.25 19.82 -18.92
CA ASP A 193 -5.16 20.81 -19.51
C ASP A 193 -6.49 20.26 -20.06
N LEU A 194 -6.99 19.14 -19.52
CA LEU A 194 -8.35 18.69 -19.83
C LEU A 194 -9.37 19.69 -19.25
N PRO A 195 -10.26 20.30 -20.07
CA PRO A 195 -11.20 21.30 -19.58
C PRO A 195 -12.09 20.76 -18.45
N GLY A 196 -12.24 21.57 -17.40
CA GLY A 196 -13.07 21.22 -16.25
C GLY A 196 -12.36 20.44 -15.14
N HIS A 197 -11.06 20.17 -15.29
CA HIS A 197 -10.27 19.46 -14.28
C HIS A 197 -9.26 20.34 -13.56
N SER A 198 -9.09 20.10 -12.26
CA SER A 198 -8.17 20.87 -11.43
C SER A 198 -6.70 20.48 -11.66
N LEU A 199 -5.82 21.47 -11.76
CA LEU A 199 -4.37 21.26 -11.69
C LEU A 199 -3.83 21.25 -10.25
N LEU A 200 -4.71 21.32 -9.25
CA LEU A 200 -4.41 21.20 -7.83
C LEU A 200 -5.47 20.32 -7.17
N HIS A 201 -5.18 19.04 -7.01
CA HIS A 201 -6.12 18.07 -6.49
C HIS A 201 -5.41 17.04 -5.59
N SER A 202 -6.15 16.40 -4.69
CA SER A 202 -5.63 15.34 -3.83
C SER A 202 -5.61 13.96 -4.51
N SER A 203 -5.51 13.92 -5.84
CA SER A 203 -5.38 12.69 -6.63
C SER A 203 -3.95 12.18 -6.57
N TYR A 204 -3.72 10.89 -6.85
CA TYR A 204 -2.38 10.33 -7.08
C TYR A 204 -1.34 10.54 -5.96
N LEU A 205 -1.79 10.84 -4.74
CA LEU A 205 -0.92 11.10 -3.57
C LEU A 205 -0.37 9.82 -2.90
N TYR A 206 -0.78 8.65 -3.37
CA TYR A 206 -0.51 7.35 -2.74
C TYR A 206 0.97 7.03 -2.51
N PRO A 207 1.93 7.42 -3.39
CA PRO A 207 3.36 7.22 -3.13
C PRO A 207 3.88 7.91 -1.87
N GLY A 208 3.19 8.98 -1.39
CA GLY A 208 3.65 9.77 -0.26
C GLY A 208 3.90 8.93 1.00
N ALA A 209 3.04 7.94 1.28
CA ALA A 209 3.21 7.06 2.42
C ALA A 209 4.40 6.10 2.25
N TRP A 210 4.64 5.65 1.00
CA TRP A 210 5.78 4.78 0.66
C TRP A 210 7.13 5.49 0.80
N TYR A 211 7.21 6.79 0.56
CA TYR A 211 8.46 7.53 0.80
C TYR A 211 8.92 7.47 2.26
N ILE A 212 7.98 7.36 3.21
CA ILE A 212 8.28 7.25 4.63
C ILE A 212 8.55 5.79 5.02
N ASP A 213 7.64 4.88 4.69
CA ASP A 213 7.65 3.52 5.25
C ASP A 213 8.22 2.44 4.31
N GLY A 214 8.49 2.79 3.06
CA GLY A 214 9.31 2.02 2.12
C GLY A 214 10.69 2.65 1.98
N VAL A 215 10.78 3.78 1.29
CA VAL A 215 12.07 4.42 0.93
C VAL A 215 12.90 4.80 2.15
N ALA A 216 12.35 5.56 3.11
CA ALA A 216 13.06 5.86 4.36
C ALA A 216 13.00 4.72 5.39
N GLY A 217 12.14 3.73 5.17
CA GLY A 217 12.01 2.52 5.97
C GLY A 217 11.27 2.66 7.29
N ILE A 218 10.76 3.84 7.64
CA ILE A 218 10.13 4.12 8.94
C ILE A 218 8.69 3.58 8.93
N ARG A 219 8.51 2.39 9.50
CA ARG A 219 7.26 1.62 9.46
C ARG A 219 6.65 1.49 10.84
N ARG A 220 5.32 1.44 10.88
CA ARG A 220 4.60 1.10 12.12
C ARG A 220 4.80 -0.37 12.47
N ASP A 221 4.80 -0.67 13.75
CA ASP A 221 4.58 -2.02 14.25
C ASP A 221 3.09 -2.17 14.58
N ASP A 222 2.37 -3.01 13.83
CA ASP A 222 0.93 -3.19 14.01
C ASP A 222 0.58 -3.85 15.36
N ALA A 223 1.54 -4.54 16.01
CA ALA A 223 1.34 -5.10 17.35
C ALA A 223 1.45 -4.05 18.45
N VAL A 224 2.10 -2.91 18.18
CA VAL A 224 2.36 -1.86 19.18
C VAL A 224 2.00 -0.48 18.61
N PRO A 225 0.76 -0.01 18.83
CA PRO A 225 0.30 1.24 18.24
C PRO A 225 1.05 2.47 18.78
N GLY A 226 1.03 3.54 17.98
CA GLY A 226 1.54 4.85 18.37
C GLY A 226 3.06 5.02 18.26
N PHE A 227 3.76 4.12 17.55
CA PHE A 227 5.23 4.12 17.40
C PHE A 227 5.99 3.93 18.73
N ARG A 228 5.36 3.36 19.77
CA ARG A 228 6.09 2.92 20.98
C ARG A 228 7.10 1.81 20.65
N LYS A 229 6.72 0.95 19.70
CA LYS A 229 7.65 0.13 18.93
C LYS A 229 7.40 0.41 17.45
N PHE A 230 8.47 0.42 16.66
CA PHE A 230 8.38 0.66 15.22
C PHE A 230 9.44 -0.15 14.48
N ILE A 231 9.34 -0.18 13.16
CA ILE A 231 10.28 -0.90 12.30
C ILE A 231 11.06 0.13 11.48
N VAL A 232 12.36 -0.12 11.29
CA VAL A 232 13.18 0.61 10.32
C VAL A 232 13.71 -0.40 9.32
N ARG A 233 13.09 -0.48 8.15
CA ARG A 233 13.47 -1.41 7.08
C ARG A 233 14.16 -0.69 5.95
N VAL A 234 15.45 -0.89 5.79
CA VAL A 234 16.15 -0.40 4.60
C VAL A 234 15.68 -1.24 3.39
N PRO A 235 15.29 -0.64 2.26
CA PRO A 235 14.93 -1.40 1.05
C PRO A 235 16.06 -2.34 0.63
N ARG A 236 15.81 -3.38 -0.18
CA ARG A 236 16.92 -4.16 -0.74
C ARG A 236 17.48 -3.47 -2.00
N PRO A 237 18.73 -3.76 -2.40
CA PRO A 237 19.30 -3.20 -3.63
C PRO A 237 18.50 -3.58 -4.89
N GLU A 238 17.93 -4.79 -4.94
CA GLU A 238 17.11 -5.24 -6.06
C GLU A 238 15.72 -4.58 -6.13
N ASP A 239 15.24 -4.03 -5.01
CA ASP A 239 13.92 -3.40 -4.94
C ASP A 239 13.93 -1.96 -5.52
N THR A 240 15.10 -1.31 -5.63
CA THR A 240 15.18 0.09 -6.03
C THR A 240 16.59 0.50 -6.47
N ALA A 241 16.68 1.38 -7.47
CA ALA A 241 17.97 1.97 -7.87
C ALA A 241 18.41 3.16 -6.98
N LEU A 242 17.66 3.48 -5.93
CA LEU A 242 18.04 4.54 -4.99
C LEU A 242 19.35 4.18 -4.27
N SER A 243 20.30 5.11 -4.25
CA SER A 243 21.56 4.95 -3.51
C SER A 243 21.48 5.52 -2.10
N TRP A 244 20.50 6.35 -1.78
CA TRP A 244 20.31 6.87 -0.42
C TRP A 244 18.87 7.34 -0.19
N ALA A 245 18.49 7.42 1.09
CA ALA A 245 17.32 8.18 1.52
C ALA A 245 17.50 8.72 2.94
N LYS A 246 16.95 9.90 3.19
CA LYS A 246 16.98 10.58 4.49
C LYS A 246 15.61 11.13 4.84
N ALA A 247 15.10 10.79 6.02
CA ALA A 247 13.83 11.32 6.51
C ALA A 247 13.85 11.59 8.02
N SER A 248 12.96 12.49 8.42
CA SER A 248 12.56 12.75 9.80
C SER A 248 11.05 12.57 9.87
N PHE A 249 10.58 11.79 10.83
CA PHE A 249 9.16 11.53 11.03
C PHE A 249 8.77 11.87 12.47
N ASP A 250 7.93 12.87 12.63
CA ASP A 250 7.41 13.30 13.93
C ASP A 250 6.26 12.39 14.35
N SER A 251 6.61 11.29 15.01
CA SER A 251 5.64 10.32 15.51
C SER A 251 5.01 10.81 16.82
N PRO A 252 3.87 10.22 17.24
CA PRO A 252 3.30 10.48 18.57
C PRO A 252 4.26 10.18 19.73
N SER A 253 5.29 9.35 19.51
CA SER A 253 6.28 8.97 20.51
C SER A 253 7.61 9.74 20.38
N GLY A 254 7.66 10.78 19.53
CA GLY A 254 8.85 11.60 19.29
C GLY A 254 9.42 11.45 17.88
N THR A 255 10.41 12.28 17.56
CA THR A 255 11.02 12.32 16.22
C THR A 255 11.92 11.11 15.96
N ILE A 256 11.57 10.36 14.90
CA ILE A 256 12.38 9.27 14.36
C ILE A 256 13.20 9.83 13.20
N ARG A 257 14.49 9.52 13.12
CA ARG A 257 15.34 9.92 11.98
C ARG A 257 15.99 8.69 11.37
N SER A 258 15.86 8.53 10.06
CA SER A 258 16.45 7.45 9.29
C SER A 258 17.27 8.06 8.14
N HIS A 259 18.51 7.62 7.99
CA HIS A 259 19.36 8.00 6.88
C HIS A 259 20.21 6.81 6.46
N TRP A 260 19.94 6.26 5.27
CA TRP A 260 20.76 5.20 4.70
C TRP A 260 21.42 5.64 3.40
N THR A 261 22.61 5.08 3.15
CA THR A 261 23.41 5.29 1.93
C THR A 261 24.04 3.97 1.47
N ARG A 262 24.13 3.76 0.16
CA ARG A 262 24.80 2.65 -0.50
C ARG A 262 25.90 3.18 -1.39
N GLU A 263 27.13 2.76 -1.13
CA GLU A 263 28.31 3.20 -1.87
C GLU A 263 29.29 2.02 -1.97
N ASN A 264 29.82 1.77 -3.17
CA ASN A 264 30.84 0.73 -3.43
C ASN A 264 30.47 -0.68 -2.92
N GLY A 265 29.19 -1.06 -2.99
CA GLY A 265 28.71 -2.36 -2.49
C GLY A 265 28.37 -2.39 -1.00
N GLY A 266 28.84 -1.40 -0.23
CA GLY A 266 28.54 -1.25 1.18
C GLY A 266 27.20 -0.55 1.44
N LEU A 267 26.71 -0.69 2.68
CA LEU A 267 25.51 -0.03 3.18
C LEU A 267 25.83 0.64 4.52
N ARG A 268 25.35 1.87 4.71
CA ARG A 268 25.34 2.56 6.01
C ARG A 268 23.94 2.99 6.36
N LEU A 269 23.51 2.80 7.62
CA LEU A 269 22.29 3.37 8.19
C LEU A 269 22.63 4.15 9.47
N SER A 270 22.24 5.42 9.52
CA SER A 270 22.17 6.23 10.73
C SER A 270 20.72 6.34 11.20
N LEU A 271 20.46 5.94 12.45
CA LEU A 271 19.12 5.88 13.02
C LEU A 271 19.06 6.62 14.36
N THR A 272 18.01 7.42 14.56
CA THR A 272 17.62 7.95 15.87
C THR A 272 16.30 7.33 16.33
N VAL A 273 16.32 6.67 17.47
CA VAL A 273 15.16 6.09 18.17
C VAL A 273 14.81 6.99 19.36
N PRO A 274 13.62 7.60 19.41
CA PRO A 274 13.26 8.55 20.46
C PRO A 274 13.14 7.88 21.85
N PRO A 275 13.26 8.65 22.96
CA PRO A 275 13.07 8.13 24.31
C PRO A 275 11.74 7.39 24.50
N ASN A 276 11.72 6.40 25.39
CA ASN A 276 10.56 5.53 25.67
C ASN A 276 10.02 4.75 24.46
N THR A 277 10.84 4.56 23.42
CA THR A 277 10.51 3.72 22.27
C THR A 277 11.60 2.69 21.99
N ALA A 278 11.28 1.73 21.12
CA ALA A 278 12.24 0.79 20.55
C ALA A 278 11.99 0.59 19.05
N ALA A 279 13.03 0.24 18.32
CA ALA A 279 12.96 -0.09 16.90
C ALA A 279 13.35 -1.55 16.65
N THR A 280 12.67 -2.20 15.72
CA THR A 280 13.21 -3.38 15.02
C THR A 280 13.82 -2.91 13.72
N VAL A 281 15.14 -2.97 13.62
CA VAL A 281 15.90 -2.53 12.45
C VAL A 281 16.15 -3.71 11.52
N TRP A 282 15.77 -3.59 10.26
CA TRP A 282 15.94 -4.61 9.23
C TRP A 282 16.99 -4.11 8.24
N ILE A 283 18.15 -4.74 8.28
CA ILE A 283 19.29 -4.43 7.42
C ILE A 283 19.37 -5.50 6.33
N PRO A 284 19.22 -5.16 5.03
CA PRO A 284 19.33 -6.11 3.94
C PRO A 284 20.77 -6.62 3.90
N THR A 285 20.93 -7.93 3.74
CA THR A 285 22.25 -8.57 3.76
C THR A 285 22.26 -9.74 2.79
N GLU A 286 23.41 -9.98 2.18
CA GLU A 286 23.67 -11.25 1.52
C GLU A 286 23.94 -12.34 2.57
N GLU A 287 23.76 -13.59 2.18
CA GLU A 287 23.95 -14.71 3.08
C GLU A 287 25.41 -14.76 3.59
N GLY A 288 25.58 -14.70 4.92
CA GLY A 288 26.89 -14.74 5.57
C GLY A 288 27.59 -13.39 5.76
N ALA A 289 27.07 -12.29 5.22
CA ALA A 289 27.64 -10.96 5.47
C ALA A 289 27.42 -10.52 6.93
N ALA A 290 28.47 -9.94 7.52
CA ALA A 290 28.43 -9.37 8.86
C ALA A 290 27.87 -7.94 8.81
N VAL A 291 27.00 -7.61 9.75
CA VAL A 291 26.50 -6.25 9.93
C VAL A 291 27.17 -5.67 11.16
N GLY A 292 28.00 -4.66 10.97
CA GLY A 292 28.61 -3.91 12.07
C GLY A 292 27.62 -2.96 12.71
N GLU A 293 27.55 -2.93 14.03
CA GLU A 293 26.77 -1.99 14.82
C GLU A 293 27.69 -1.33 15.87
N ALA A 294 27.81 -0.01 15.83
CA ALA A 294 28.87 0.69 16.55
C ALA A 294 28.55 0.99 18.03
N SER A 295 27.28 0.98 18.44
CA SER A 295 26.86 1.38 19.79
C SER A 295 27.02 0.27 20.83
N GLY A 296 26.91 -1.00 20.42
CA GLY A 296 26.89 -2.15 21.33
C GLY A 296 25.57 -2.34 22.07
N PHE A 297 24.57 -1.47 21.84
CA PHE A 297 23.26 -1.52 22.51
C PHE A 297 22.17 -2.18 21.67
N ALA A 298 22.31 -2.19 20.34
CA ALA A 298 21.40 -2.92 19.49
C ALA A 298 21.79 -4.40 19.41
N LYS A 299 20.81 -5.29 19.53
CA LYS A 299 21.05 -6.74 19.58
C LYS A 299 20.50 -7.41 18.34
N GLU A 300 21.30 -8.22 17.66
CA GLU A 300 20.80 -9.10 16.60
C GLU A 300 19.78 -10.09 17.22
N ILE A 301 18.58 -10.16 16.63
CA ILE A 301 17.48 -11.01 17.13
C ILE A 301 17.06 -12.09 16.14
N ALA A 302 17.34 -11.93 14.84
CA ALA A 302 17.00 -12.90 13.81
C ALA A 302 17.71 -12.60 12.47
N ARG A 303 17.80 -13.63 11.62
CA ARG A 303 18.07 -13.51 10.19
C ARG A 303 16.94 -14.19 9.41
N LYS A 304 16.28 -13.46 8.51
CA LYS A 304 15.18 -13.99 7.69
C LYS A 304 14.96 -13.16 6.45
N ASN A 305 14.51 -13.80 5.37
CA ASN A 305 14.09 -13.13 4.13
C ASN A 305 15.13 -12.15 3.56
N GLY A 306 16.43 -12.47 3.65
CA GLY A 306 17.51 -11.58 3.18
C GLY A 306 17.80 -10.38 4.10
N TYR A 307 17.34 -10.41 5.35
CA TYR A 307 17.59 -9.36 6.34
C TYR A 307 18.24 -9.91 7.62
N VAL A 308 19.13 -9.11 8.20
CA VAL A 308 19.50 -9.19 9.63
C VAL A 308 18.60 -8.23 10.40
N LEU A 309 17.99 -8.72 11.47
CA LEU A 309 17.10 -7.95 12.34
C LEU A 309 17.80 -7.63 13.64
N PHE A 310 17.74 -6.37 14.04
CA PHE A 310 18.23 -5.88 15.33
C PHE A 310 17.08 -5.31 16.16
N GLU A 311 17.10 -5.54 17.46
CA GLU A 311 16.32 -4.75 18.42
C GLU A 311 17.18 -3.62 18.96
N ALA A 312 16.73 -2.39 18.75
CA ALA A 312 17.41 -1.16 19.13
C ALA A 312 16.54 -0.35 20.10
N PRO A 313 16.93 -0.18 21.38
CA PRO A 313 16.22 0.70 22.31
C PRO A 313 16.36 2.19 21.92
N ALA A 314 15.81 3.11 22.72
CA ALA A 314 16.02 4.55 22.53
C ALA A 314 17.52 4.90 22.44
N GLY A 315 17.91 5.71 21.47
CA GLY A 315 19.32 6.02 21.22
C GLY A 315 19.63 6.46 19.79
N LYS A 316 20.93 6.57 19.50
CA LYS A 316 21.45 6.82 18.16
C LYS A 316 22.33 5.63 17.75
N TYR A 317 22.13 5.16 16.53
CA TYR A 317 22.77 3.95 16.02
C TYR A 317 23.42 4.20 14.66
N GLU A 318 24.51 3.50 14.42
CA GLU A 318 25.12 3.36 13.10
C GLU A 318 25.25 1.87 12.77
N PHE A 319 24.62 1.44 11.69
CA PHE A 319 24.78 0.11 11.10
C PHE A 319 25.60 0.22 9.81
N LYS A 320 26.51 -0.73 9.59
CA LYS A 320 27.41 -0.77 8.43
C LYS A 320 27.56 -2.18 7.88
N ILE A 321 27.56 -2.28 6.55
CA ILE A 321 28.02 -3.43 5.77
C ILE A 321 29.15 -2.91 4.88
N GLU A 322 30.27 -3.63 4.87
CA GLU A 322 31.42 -3.36 4.00
C GLU A 322 31.37 -4.22 2.75
#